data_AF-A0A3B8UJB5-F1
#
_entry.id   AF-A0A3B8UJB5-F1
#
_cell.length_a   1.000
_cell.length_b   1.000
_cell.length_c   1.000
_cell.angle_alpha   90.00
_cell.angle_beta   90.00
_cell.angle_gamma   90.00
#
_symmetry.space_group_name_H-M   'P 1'
#
loop_
_entity.id
_entity.type
_entity.pdbx_description
1 polymer ?
#
loop_
_entity_poly.entity_id
_entity_poly.type
_entity_poly.pdbx_seq_one_letter_code
_entity_poly.pdbx_strand_id
1 'polypeptide(L)'
;MRYSLFAAASAVALLSTGAAWAQTASDARLGDSIRGRLEEGDARTRGSDAYRYDDYRVNLRAGQRLEAELISDDFDAYLEVYAEGDLRQSLASDDDSAGELNARVRFTAPEAGVYIVRARPFSGLETGDYQLSLKERPAARLPRASRITIGRDTSGRLGANSAEDDDGNRYDAYAFRASAGERVKIDLESDDFDAFLRVGRIVNGVFVQMAENDDGGSSLNARLVFTAPQAGEYLIRATSYNSSAQGVYRLALEQGPPAPTATPAAVGDETRGRLTPDSARSDSGAPMDLYRFSGRTGQRVAITMEADGFDTFLELFDANHNSLASDDDSAGDLNARLTYTLAEDGEYLIEARAFSSGEGPYTLKIEEIAPPPPPAAIAYGQAIEGELTTSAATDDDGRLYDAYVFSGNEGQRIQAIMRSGDFDAYLQLGQGADEFNEIASDDDGLGQGTDARLIFTLPETRDYVLRARSWSRDAKGLYSLELEDLGGEPSPGSLLIGSTVRGRLTERASITNEGVYYDAYRFKAKADEKLRFTLIASSFDAVVEVGEEKDGDYFELDTDDDSLSDTHARLNWTAPRDGTYVLRARSFSANSTGDYVLITERQP
;
A
#
# COMPACT_ATOMS: atom_id res chain seq x y z
N MET A 1 -5.23 23.94 72.68
CA MET A 1 -4.27 23.80 71.55
C MET A 1 -5.05 23.15 70.43
N ARG A 2 -5.54 23.89 69.41
CA ARG A 2 -4.90 24.10 68.08
C ARG A 2 -4.34 22.75 67.55
N TYR A 3 -4.84 22.14 66.48
CA TYR A 3 -5.02 22.68 65.13
C TYR A 3 -6.17 22.05 64.33
N SER A 4 -6.58 22.81 63.31
CA SER A 4 -7.62 22.59 62.30
C SER A 4 -7.08 21.87 61.04
N LEU A 5 -7.95 21.82 60.01
CA LEU A 5 -7.71 21.64 58.56
C LEU A 5 -7.71 20.18 58.02
N PHE A 6 -8.29 19.81 56.87
CA PHE A 6 -9.08 20.47 55.82
C PHE A 6 -9.87 19.39 55.05
N ALA A 7 -11.00 19.78 54.45
CA ALA A 7 -11.72 18.99 53.46
C ALA A 7 -11.00 18.99 52.10
N ALA A 8 -11.11 17.90 51.35
CA ALA A 8 -10.90 17.89 49.91
C ALA A 8 -11.98 17.02 49.27
N ALA A 9 -12.94 17.68 48.63
CA ALA A 9 -13.88 17.06 47.72
C ALA A 9 -13.14 16.86 46.38
N SER A 10 -12.95 15.61 45.96
CA SER A 10 -12.44 15.31 44.63
C SER A 10 -13.57 15.48 43.61
N ALA A 11 -13.47 16.53 42.81
CA ALA A 11 -14.22 16.67 41.58
C ALA A 11 -13.68 15.65 40.56
N VAL A 12 -14.55 14.77 40.07
CA VAL A 12 -14.28 13.93 38.90
C VAL A 12 -14.33 14.86 37.69
N ALA A 13 -13.16 15.18 37.14
CA ALA A 13 -13.05 15.77 35.82
C ALA A 13 -13.19 14.63 34.80
N LEU A 14 -14.34 14.56 34.11
CA LEU A 14 -14.43 13.84 32.85
C LEU A 14 -13.57 14.62 31.84
N LEU A 15 -12.37 14.13 31.59
CA LEU A 15 -11.58 14.48 30.42
C LEU A 15 -12.15 13.67 29.26
N SER A 16 -12.90 14.32 28.38
CA SER A 16 -13.25 13.79 27.07
C SER A 16 -12.01 13.84 26.20
N THR A 17 -11.26 12.74 26.15
CA THR A 17 -10.21 12.50 25.16
C THR A 17 -10.89 12.13 23.84
N GLY A 18 -10.76 12.99 22.83
CA GLY A 18 -11.17 12.67 21.46
C GLY A 18 -10.16 11.73 20.85
N ALA A 19 -10.31 10.42 21.10
CA ALA A 19 -9.79 9.41 20.20
C ALA A 19 -10.48 9.56 18.84
N ALA A 20 -9.78 9.27 17.74
CA ALA A 20 -10.46 8.94 16.49
C ALA A 20 -11.41 7.78 16.83
N TRP A 21 -12.71 8.05 16.93
CA TRP A 21 -13.68 7.00 17.15
C TRP A 21 -13.73 6.24 15.82
N ALA A 22 -13.05 5.10 15.76
CA ALA A 22 -13.51 4.04 14.87
C ALA A 22 -15.02 3.92 15.12
N GLN A 23 -15.83 4.08 14.07
CA GLN A 23 -17.26 3.88 14.21
C GLN A 23 -17.46 2.52 14.87
N THR A 24 -18.37 2.44 15.85
CA THR A 24 -18.75 1.13 16.37
C THR A 24 -19.50 0.44 15.25
N ALA A 25 -18.81 -0.49 14.57
CA ALA A 25 -19.34 -1.18 13.42
C ALA A 25 -20.72 -1.77 13.73
N SER A 26 -21.68 -1.52 12.86
CA SER A 26 -23.08 -1.91 13.04
C SER A 26 -23.26 -3.40 12.83
N ASP A 27 -23.97 -4.10 13.71
CA ASP A 27 -24.27 -5.52 13.52
C ASP A 27 -25.16 -5.73 12.28
N ALA A 28 -24.73 -6.60 11.38
CA ALA A 28 -25.44 -6.98 10.17
C ALA A 28 -25.44 -8.51 9.96
N ARG A 29 -26.36 -8.99 9.13
CA ARG A 29 -26.55 -10.41 8.85
C ARG A 29 -26.73 -10.66 7.37
N LEU A 30 -26.39 -11.87 6.94
CA LEU A 30 -26.74 -12.33 5.60
C LEU A 30 -28.28 -12.31 5.43
N GLY A 31 -28.72 -11.76 4.31
CA GLY A 31 -30.11 -11.45 3.99
C GLY A 31 -30.49 -9.99 4.20
N ASP A 32 -29.67 -9.20 4.89
CA ASP A 32 -29.96 -7.79 5.15
C ASP A 32 -29.83 -6.94 3.88
N SER A 33 -30.73 -5.97 3.77
CA SER A 33 -30.59 -4.85 2.84
C SER A 33 -30.72 -3.56 3.64
N ILE A 34 -29.59 -2.89 3.77
CA ILE A 34 -29.37 -1.75 4.64
C ILE A 34 -29.39 -0.50 3.76
N ARG A 35 -30.14 0.51 4.20
CA ARG A 35 -30.03 1.86 3.64
C ARG A 35 -29.17 2.64 4.61
N GLY A 36 -28.01 3.05 4.15
CA GLY A 36 -27.08 3.89 4.90
C GLY A 36 -26.92 5.23 4.22
N ARG A 37 -26.18 6.10 4.89
CA ARG A 37 -25.76 7.38 4.35
C ARG A 37 -24.40 7.66 4.93
N LEU A 38 -23.41 7.89 4.07
CA LEU A 38 -22.14 8.44 4.51
C LEU A 38 -22.36 9.90 4.86
N GLU A 39 -22.19 10.22 6.12
CA GLU A 39 -22.33 11.55 6.70
C GLU A 39 -20.96 12.14 7.06
N GLU A 40 -20.94 13.46 7.22
CA GLU A 40 -19.70 14.18 7.48
C GLU A 40 -19.04 13.83 8.83
N GLY A 41 -19.79 13.21 9.75
CA GLY A 41 -19.32 12.73 11.04
C GLY A 41 -18.95 11.25 11.07
N ASP A 42 -19.05 10.54 9.94
CA ASP A 42 -18.65 9.13 9.88
C ASP A 42 -17.13 8.98 9.93
N ALA A 43 -16.70 7.79 10.34
CA ALA A 43 -15.30 7.46 10.47
C ALA A 43 -14.58 7.61 9.12
N ARG A 44 -13.31 8.03 9.17
CA ARG A 44 -12.49 8.25 7.98
C ARG A 44 -11.02 7.95 8.21
N THR A 45 -10.29 7.68 7.14
CA THR A 45 -8.83 7.61 7.14
C THR A 45 -8.21 9.01 7.03
N ARG A 46 -6.91 9.15 7.33
CA ARG A 46 -6.15 10.41 7.23
C ARG A 46 -5.17 10.32 6.06
N GLY A 47 -4.78 11.46 5.49
CA GLY A 47 -3.86 11.55 4.34
C GLY A 47 -4.52 12.12 3.09
N SER A 48 -3.76 12.24 2.00
CA SER A 48 -4.25 12.66 0.67
C SER A 48 -5.26 11.68 0.08
N ASP A 49 -5.13 10.39 0.40
CA ASP A 49 -6.03 9.32 -0.05
C ASP A 49 -7.10 8.99 1.00
N ALA A 50 -7.45 9.97 1.84
CA ALA A 50 -8.44 9.80 2.90
C ALA A 50 -9.83 9.48 2.33
N TYR A 51 -10.53 8.55 3.00
CA TYR A 51 -11.89 8.18 2.66
C TYR A 51 -12.78 8.02 3.89
N ARG A 52 -14.08 8.29 3.72
CA ARG A 52 -15.12 8.02 4.74
C ARG A 52 -15.60 6.60 4.65
N TYR A 53 -16.12 6.06 5.74
CA TYR A 53 -16.67 4.73 5.71
C TYR A 53 -17.70 4.46 6.81
N ASP A 54 -18.58 3.52 6.49
CA ASP A 54 -19.43 2.82 7.43
C ASP A 54 -19.00 1.35 7.54
N ASP A 55 -18.83 0.85 8.77
CA ASP A 55 -18.42 -0.54 9.03
C ASP A 55 -19.60 -1.40 9.51
N TYR A 56 -19.73 -2.60 8.95
CA TYR A 56 -20.77 -3.57 9.29
C TYR A 56 -20.18 -4.91 9.75
N ARG A 57 -20.55 -5.35 10.96
CA ARG A 57 -20.10 -6.62 11.55
C ARG A 57 -20.96 -7.76 11.06
N VAL A 58 -20.35 -8.77 10.43
CA VAL A 58 -21.03 -9.98 9.96
C VAL A 58 -20.35 -11.21 10.53
N ASN A 59 -21.11 -12.09 11.19
CA ASN A 59 -20.59 -13.36 11.70
C ASN A 59 -20.74 -14.46 10.64
N LEU A 60 -19.62 -15.04 10.21
CA LEU A 60 -19.55 -16.06 9.18
C LEU A 60 -18.95 -17.36 9.72
N ARG A 61 -19.46 -18.49 9.24
CA ARG A 61 -18.86 -19.81 9.46
C ARG A 61 -17.73 -20.03 8.45
N ALA A 62 -16.74 -20.86 8.80
CA ALA A 62 -15.71 -21.27 7.85
C ALA A 62 -16.34 -21.86 6.56
N GLY A 63 -15.91 -21.35 5.41
CA GLY A 63 -16.42 -21.68 4.07
C GLY A 63 -17.77 -21.04 3.70
N GLN A 64 -18.37 -20.22 4.56
CA GLN A 64 -19.60 -19.49 4.25
C GLN A 64 -19.32 -18.36 3.26
N ARG A 65 -20.20 -18.19 2.27
CA ARG A 65 -19.97 -17.27 1.14
C ARG A 65 -20.92 -16.08 1.21
N LEU A 66 -20.34 -14.89 1.28
CA LEU A 66 -21.00 -13.60 1.24
C LEU A 66 -20.92 -13.03 -0.19
N GLU A 67 -21.99 -12.37 -0.62
CA GLU A 67 -21.98 -11.34 -1.66
C GLU A 67 -22.48 -10.05 -1.02
N ALA A 68 -21.62 -9.05 -0.90
CA ALA A 68 -21.96 -7.69 -0.50
C ALA A 68 -22.07 -6.84 -1.77
N GLU A 69 -23.16 -6.11 -1.92
CA GLU A 69 -23.37 -5.19 -3.06
C GLU A 69 -23.70 -3.81 -2.48
N LEU A 70 -22.93 -2.80 -2.85
CA LEU A 70 -23.06 -1.42 -2.43
C LEU A 70 -23.47 -0.59 -3.65
N ILE A 71 -24.67 -0.02 -3.58
CA ILE A 71 -25.22 0.81 -4.63
C ILE A 71 -25.32 2.25 -4.13
N SER A 72 -24.77 3.19 -4.88
CA SER A 72 -24.82 4.62 -4.60
C SER A 72 -24.94 5.42 -5.89
N ASP A 73 -25.89 6.36 -5.93
CA ASP A 73 -25.97 7.37 -7.01
C ASP A 73 -25.14 8.63 -6.66
N ASP A 74 -24.69 8.75 -5.41
CA ASP A 74 -24.08 9.96 -4.85
C ASP A 74 -22.55 9.93 -4.84
N PHE A 75 -21.94 8.73 -4.91
CA PHE A 75 -20.50 8.55 -4.90
C PHE A 75 -20.11 7.25 -5.63
N ASP A 76 -18.86 7.19 -6.07
CA ASP A 76 -18.25 6.00 -6.64
C ASP A 76 -18.04 4.95 -5.54
N ALA A 77 -18.74 3.81 -5.59
CA ALA A 77 -18.81 2.88 -4.48
C ALA A 77 -17.54 2.05 -4.33
N TYR A 78 -17.14 1.77 -3.09
CA TYR A 78 -16.04 0.86 -2.78
C TYR A 78 -16.37 0.02 -1.56
N LEU A 79 -16.18 -1.29 -1.69
CA LEU A 79 -16.43 -2.27 -0.64
C LEU A 79 -15.14 -2.96 -0.24
N GLU A 80 -14.97 -3.19 1.06
CA GLU A 80 -13.87 -3.99 1.60
C GLU A 80 -14.40 -4.97 2.65
N VAL A 81 -13.70 -6.10 2.78
CA VAL A 81 -13.95 -7.09 3.83
C VAL A 81 -12.69 -7.31 4.64
N TYR A 82 -12.80 -7.20 5.96
CA TYR A 82 -11.69 -7.42 6.90
C TYR A 82 -12.02 -8.52 7.91
N ALA A 83 -11.00 -9.17 8.47
CA ALA A 83 -11.18 -9.93 9.71
C ALA A 83 -11.34 -8.97 10.89
N GLU A 84 -12.23 -9.28 11.83
CA GLU A 84 -12.31 -8.49 13.07
C GLU A 84 -10.98 -8.58 13.84
N GLY A 85 -10.35 -7.42 14.10
CA GLY A 85 -9.07 -7.31 14.81
C GLY A 85 -7.86 -7.06 13.90
N ASP A 86 -8.02 -7.21 12.58
CA ASP A 86 -7.00 -6.84 11.59
C ASP A 86 -7.65 -6.04 10.45
N LEU A 87 -7.69 -4.72 10.63
CA LEU A 87 -8.23 -3.76 9.66
C LEU A 87 -7.16 -3.20 8.73
N ARG A 88 -5.94 -3.75 8.76
CA ARG A 88 -4.82 -3.25 7.94
C ARG A 88 -4.76 -3.93 6.59
N GLN A 89 -5.21 -5.17 6.51
CA GLN A 89 -5.23 -5.96 5.30
C GLN A 89 -6.67 -6.34 4.96
N SER A 90 -7.20 -5.79 3.87
CA SER A 90 -8.47 -6.26 3.33
C SER A 90 -8.30 -7.69 2.80
N LEU A 91 -9.28 -8.52 3.10
CA LEU A 91 -9.37 -9.91 2.63
C LEU A 91 -10.04 -10.01 1.25
N ALA A 92 -10.83 -9.00 0.90
CA ALA A 92 -11.44 -8.80 -0.41
C ALA A 92 -11.85 -7.33 -0.56
N SER A 93 -11.79 -6.79 -1.76
CA SER A 93 -12.31 -5.47 -2.10
C SER A 93 -12.81 -5.41 -3.54
N ASP A 94 -13.67 -4.44 -3.83
CA ASP A 94 -14.23 -4.19 -5.17
C ASP A 94 -14.85 -2.79 -5.24
N ASP A 95 -14.88 -2.19 -6.44
CA ASP A 95 -15.38 -0.84 -6.71
C ASP A 95 -16.48 -0.79 -7.80
N ASP A 96 -16.31 -1.47 -8.92
CA ASP A 96 -17.18 -1.27 -10.09
C ASP A 96 -17.88 -2.54 -10.61
N SER A 97 -17.77 -3.67 -9.90
CA SER A 97 -18.27 -4.93 -10.44
C SER A 97 -19.79 -5.09 -10.35
N ALA A 98 -20.53 -4.19 -9.70
CA ALA A 98 -22.01 -4.18 -9.67
C ALA A 98 -22.66 -3.38 -10.81
N GLY A 99 -21.85 -2.72 -11.66
CA GLY A 99 -22.28 -1.95 -12.83
C GLY A 99 -22.43 -0.45 -12.54
N GLU A 100 -22.17 0.38 -13.54
CA GLU A 100 -21.90 1.82 -13.34
C GLU A 100 -20.72 2.01 -12.39
N LEU A 101 -20.88 2.79 -11.31
CA LEU A 101 -19.87 3.03 -10.27
C LEU A 101 -20.24 2.32 -8.95
N ASN A 102 -20.78 1.10 -9.05
CA ASN A 102 -21.31 0.35 -7.91
C ASN A 102 -20.44 -0.87 -7.61
N ALA A 103 -20.23 -1.15 -6.32
CA ALA A 103 -19.32 -2.20 -5.87
C ALA A 103 -20.05 -3.49 -5.53
N ARG A 104 -19.42 -4.63 -5.85
CA ARG A 104 -19.86 -5.95 -5.42
C ARG A 104 -18.69 -6.82 -5.00
N VAL A 105 -18.53 -7.00 -3.69
CA VAL A 105 -17.57 -7.97 -3.15
C VAL A 105 -18.22 -9.32 -2.96
N ARG A 106 -17.52 -10.35 -3.42
CA ARG A 106 -17.83 -11.75 -3.17
C ARG A 106 -16.73 -12.34 -2.31
N PHE A 107 -17.10 -12.94 -1.19
CA PHE A 107 -16.13 -13.34 -0.17
C PHE A 107 -16.46 -14.71 0.40
N THR A 108 -15.47 -15.60 0.52
CA THR A 108 -15.58 -16.87 1.22
C THR A 108 -14.78 -16.82 2.52
N ALA A 109 -15.47 -16.95 3.67
CA ALA A 109 -14.81 -16.87 4.97
C ALA A 109 -13.80 -18.02 5.17
N PRO A 110 -12.49 -17.76 5.34
CA PRO A 110 -11.50 -18.82 5.51
C PRO A 110 -11.66 -19.56 6.84
N GLU A 111 -12.14 -18.89 7.87
CA GLU A 111 -12.35 -19.42 9.22
C GLU A 111 -13.71 -18.99 9.76
N ALA A 112 -14.14 -19.57 10.88
CA ALA A 112 -15.35 -19.10 11.56
C ALA A 112 -14.98 -17.87 12.40
N GLY A 113 -15.70 -16.77 12.22
CA GLY A 113 -15.34 -15.52 12.88
C GLY A 113 -16.26 -14.36 12.52
N VAL A 114 -15.94 -13.20 13.10
CA VAL A 114 -16.57 -11.93 12.75
C VAL A 114 -15.72 -11.25 11.70
N TYR A 115 -16.38 -10.74 10.68
CA TYR A 115 -15.80 -9.98 9.58
C TYR A 115 -16.42 -8.60 9.54
N ILE A 116 -15.66 -7.60 9.10
CA ILE A 116 -16.13 -6.23 8.89
C ILE A 116 -16.32 -6.02 7.39
N VAL A 117 -17.54 -5.67 6.98
CA VAL A 117 -17.84 -5.19 5.62
C VAL A 117 -17.85 -3.67 5.68
N ARG A 118 -16.90 -3.04 5.01
CA ARG A 118 -16.74 -1.59 4.97
C ARG A 118 -17.36 -1.02 3.70
N ALA A 119 -18.29 -0.09 3.82
CA ALA A 119 -18.86 0.67 2.73
C ALA A 119 -18.26 2.08 2.71
N ARG A 120 -17.69 2.50 1.57
CA ARG A 120 -16.97 3.78 1.41
C ARG A 120 -17.02 4.28 -0.04
N PRO A 121 -16.63 5.53 -0.33
CA PRO A 121 -16.36 5.94 -1.69
C PRO A 121 -14.99 5.40 -2.17
N PHE A 122 -14.81 5.23 -3.48
CA PHE A 122 -13.56 4.81 -4.11
C PHE A 122 -12.39 5.69 -3.69
N SER A 123 -12.62 7.00 -3.56
CA SER A 123 -11.66 7.93 -2.99
C SER A 123 -12.36 9.13 -2.36
N GLY A 124 -11.64 9.85 -1.50
CA GLY A 124 -12.12 11.12 -0.97
C GLY A 124 -13.21 10.99 0.09
N LEU A 125 -13.70 12.14 0.55
CA LEU A 125 -14.58 12.26 1.71
C LEU A 125 -16.05 12.49 1.33
N GLU A 126 -16.44 11.97 0.17
CA GLU A 126 -17.78 12.11 -0.38
C GLU A 126 -18.83 11.58 0.60
N THR A 127 -19.95 12.30 0.68
CA THR A 127 -21.10 11.95 1.52
C THR A 127 -22.27 11.65 0.61
N GLY A 128 -23.11 10.70 0.97
CA GLY A 128 -24.22 10.30 0.11
C GLY A 128 -25.02 9.14 0.66
N ASP A 129 -26.25 8.99 0.18
CA ASP A 129 -27.10 7.86 0.50
C ASP A 129 -26.63 6.62 -0.28
N TYR A 130 -26.66 5.45 0.36
CA TYR A 130 -26.33 4.19 -0.28
C TYR A 130 -27.24 3.05 0.17
N GLN A 131 -27.25 1.97 -0.62
CA GLN A 131 -27.88 0.71 -0.27
C GLN A 131 -26.84 -0.41 -0.24
N LEU A 132 -26.63 -1.01 0.94
CA LEU A 132 -25.79 -2.19 1.12
C LEU A 132 -26.67 -3.44 1.22
N SER A 133 -26.45 -4.41 0.34
CA SER A 133 -27.12 -5.72 0.37
C SER A 133 -26.12 -6.80 0.72
N LEU A 134 -26.41 -7.61 1.75
CA LEU A 134 -25.59 -8.76 2.14
C LEU A 134 -26.34 -10.04 1.81
N LYS A 135 -25.87 -10.82 0.84
CA LYS A 135 -26.51 -12.07 0.40
C LYS A 135 -25.62 -13.26 0.73
N GLU A 136 -26.23 -14.34 1.21
CA GLU A 136 -25.54 -15.63 1.25
C GLU A 136 -25.50 -16.19 -0.18
N ARG A 137 -24.29 -16.35 -0.71
CA ARG A 137 -24.13 -17.09 -1.97
C ARG A 137 -24.33 -18.58 -1.66
N PRO A 138 -24.90 -19.33 -2.61
CA PRO A 138 -24.91 -20.78 -2.49
C PRO A 138 -23.52 -21.29 -2.15
N ALA A 139 -23.43 -22.20 -1.17
CA ALA A 139 -22.20 -22.88 -0.83
C ALA A 139 -21.50 -23.27 -2.12
N ALA A 140 -20.20 -22.97 -2.22
CA ALA A 140 -19.43 -23.29 -3.41
C ALA A 140 -19.72 -24.75 -3.73
N ARG A 141 -20.35 -24.99 -4.88
CA ARG A 141 -20.17 -26.29 -5.51
C ARG A 141 -18.72 -26.28 -5.90
N LEU A 142 -17.85 -26.67 -4.98
CA LEU A 142 -16.52 -27.13 -5.35
C LEU A 142 -16.82 -28.14 -6.46
N PRO A 143 -16.46 -27.83 -7.71
CA PRO A 143 -16.74 -28.77 -8.78
C PRO A 143 -16.10 -30.07 -8.31
N ARG A 144 -16.83 -31.19 -8.40
CA ARG A 144 -16.22 -32.49 -8.12
C ARG A 144 -15.09 -32.60 -9.12
N ALA A 145 -13.87 -32.33 -8.66
CA ALA A 145 -12.76 -32.16 -9.55
C ALA A 145 -12.62 -33.45 -10.34
N SER A 146 -12.74 -33.33 -11.65
CA SER A 146 -12.58 -34.49 -12.53
C SER A 146 -11.14 -34.96 -12.36
N ARG A 147 -10.93 -36.25 -12.07
CA ARG A 147 -9.57 -36.76 -11.97
C ARG A 147 -8.95 -36.78 -13.36
N ILE A 148 -7.80 -36.14 -13.50
CA ILE A 148 -6.93 -36.24 -14.66
C ILE A 148 -5.63 -36.92 -14.24
N THR A 149 -5.05 -37.72 -15.13
CA THR A 149 -3.78 -38.42 -14.89
C THR A 149 -2.73 -37.86 -15.83
N ILE A 150 -1.49 -37.79 -15.36
CA ILE A 150 -0.35 -37.38 -16.18
C ILE A 150 -0.27 -38.26 -17.45
N GLY A 151 -0.06 -37.62 -18.60
CA GLY A 151 -0.10 -38.21 -19.94
C GLY A 151 -1.50 -38.34 -20.54
N ARG A 152 -2.50 -37.61 -20.03
CA ARG A 152 -3.88 -37.63 -20.56
C ARG A 152 -4.33 -36.23 -20.93
N ASP A 153 -5.18 -36.18 -21.93
CA ASP A 153 -5.97 -35.01 -22.29
C ASP A 153 -7.46 -35.24 -22.02
N THR A 154 -8.17 -34.14 -21.81
CA THR A 154 -9.61 -34.10 -21.62
C THR A 154 -10.16 -32.86 -22.30
N SER A 155 -11.43 -32.88 -22.65
CA SER A 155 -12.15 -31.70 -23.13
C SER A 155 -13.20 -31.30 -22.11
N GLY A 156 -13.44 -30.01 -22.00
CA GLY A 156 -14.47 -29.44 -21.14
C GLY A 156 -15.18 -28.27 -21.80
N ARG A 157 -16.10 -27.65 -21.07
CA ARG A 157 -16.83 -26.46 -21.52
C ARG A 157 -17.10 -25.54 -20.35
N LEU A 158 -16.54 -24.33 -20.41
CA LEU A 158 -16.93 -23.24 -19.54
C LEU A 158 -18.33 -22.76 -19.94
N GLY A 159 -19.25 -22.76 -18.97
CA GLY A 159 -20.62 -22.32 -19.19
C GLY A 159 -21.30 -21.88 -17.91
N ALA A 160 -22.59 -21.51 -18.02
CA ALA A 160 -23.40 -21.02 -16.90
C ALA A 160 -23.46 -21.97 -15.68
N ASN A 161 -23.15 -23.27 -15.85
CA ASN A 161 -23.13 -24.27 -14.78
C ASN A 161 -21.73 -24.56 -14.21
N SER A 162 -20.67 -23.99 -14.78
CA SER A 162 -19.31 -24.10 -14.25
C SER A 162 -19.23 -23.47 -12.86
N ALA A 163 -18.24 -23.90 -12.07
CA ALA A 163 -18.00 -23.28 -10.78
C ALA A 163 -17.54 -21.84 -10.97
N GLU A 164 -17.70 -21.03 -9.94
CA GLU A 164 -17.40 -19.61 -9.97
C GLU A 164 -16.60 -19.27 -8.72
N ASP A 165 -15.44 -18.63 -8.91
CA ASP A 165 -14.62 -18.17 -7.79
C ASP A 165 -15.21 -16.89 -7.19
N ASP A 166 -14.41 -16.22 -6.37
CA ASP A 166 -14.86 -15.04 -5.67
C ASP A 166 -14.75 -13.79 -6.57
N ASP A 167 -13.81 -13.77 -7.51
CA ASP A 167 -13.73 -12.76 -8.58
C ASP A 167 -14.85 -12.89 -9.64
N GLY A 168 -15.66 -13.95 -9.56
CA GLY A 168 -16.72 -14.22 -10.54
C GLY A 168 -16.25 -14.95 -11.80
N ASN A 169 -14.99 -15.38 -11.83
CA ASN A 169 -14.45 -16.15 -12.94
C ASN A 169 -15.03 -17.56 -12.94
N ARG A 170 -15.53 -17.97 -14.11
CA ARG A 170 -16.04 -19.32 -14.30
C ARG A 170 -14.90 -20.28 -14.54
N TYR A 171 -14.84 -21.33 -13.74
CA TYR A 171 -13.83 -22.37 -13.89
C TYR A 171 -14.42 -23.77 -13.79
N ASP A 172 -13.75 -24.70 -14.48
CA ASP A 172 -13.86 -26.13 -14.23
C ASP A 172 -12.59 -26.59 -13.52
N ALA A 173 -12.71 -27.54 -12.58
CA ALA A 173 -11.55 -28.04 -11.84
C ALA A 173 -11.21 -29.50 -12.14
N TYR A 174 -9.91 -29.77 -12.20
CA TYR A 174 -9.34 -31.09 -12.42
C TYR A 174 -8.34 -31.41 -11.33
N ALA A 175 -8.44 -32.60 -10.73
CA ALA A 175 -7.52 -33.05 -9.69
C ALA A 175 -6.49 -34.03 -10.26
N PHE A 176 -5.23 -33.82 -9.92
CA PHE A 176 -4.14 -34.77 -10.20
C PHE A 176 -3.29 -34.98 -8.94
N ARG A 177 -2.48 -36.04 -8.94
CA ARG A 177 -1.52 -36.30 -7.87
C ARG A 177 -0.11 -36.23 -8.43
N ALA A 178 0.78 -35.64 -7.64
CA ALA A 178 2.20 -35.52 -7.97
C ALA A 178 3.03 -35.80 -6.71
N SER A 179 4.24 -36.33 -6.91
CA SER A 179 5.27 -36.48 -5.88
C SER A 179 5.99 -35.14 -5.66
N ALA A 180 6.67 -34.96 -4.53
CA ALA A 180 7.51 -33.78 -4.33
C ALA A 180 8.61 -33.72 -5.41
N GLY A 181 8.77 -32.56 -6.04
CA GLY A 181 9.67 -32.30 -7.18
C GLY A 181 9.19 -32.85 -8.53
N GLU A 182 8.02 -33.50 -8.61
CA GLU A 182 7.49 -33.97 -9.88
C GLU A 182 6.98 -32.79 -10.71
N ARG A 183 7.50 -32.65 -11.93
CA ARG A 183 7.10 -31.58 -12.87
C ARG A 183 6.04 -32.08 -13.81
N VAL A 184 4.98 -31.30 -13.97
CA VAL A 184 3.92 -31.53 -14.97
C VAL A 184 3.85 -30.36 -15.93
N LYS A 185 3.52 -30.64 -17.19
CA LYS A 185 3.19 -29.62 -18.19
C LYS A 185 1.70 -29.65 -18.41
N ILE A 186 1.07 -28.49 -18.36
CA ILE A 186 -0.37 -28.33 -18.46
C ILE A 186 -0.65 -27.37 -19.60
N ASP A 187 -1.39 -27.84 -20.59
CA ASP A 187 -1.84 -27.03 -21.73
C ASP A 187 -3.35 -26.84 -21.63
N LEU A 188 -3.81 -25.60 -21.71
CA LEU A 188 -5.22 -25.25 -21.86
C LEU A 188 -5.41 -24.54 -23.20
N GLU A 189 -6.11 -25.22 -24.10
CA GLU A 189 -6.34 -24.78 -25.47
C GLU A 189 -7.81 -24.44 -25.68
N SER A 190 -8.11 -23.25 -26.20
CA SER A 190 -9.46 -22.81 -26.53
C SER A 190 -9.47 -21.88 -27.74
N ASP A 191 -10.31 -22.17 -28.72
CA ASP A 191 -10.60 -21.25 -29.83
C ASP A 191 -11.73 -20.27 -29.48
N ASP A 192 -12.48 -20.55 -28.39
CA ASP A 192 -13.68 -19.80 -28.01
C ASP A 192 -13.37 -18.65 -27.02
N PHE A 193 -12.24 -18.70 -26.31
CA PHE A 193 -11.86 -17.72 -25.30
C PHE A 193 -10.35 -17.68 -25.07
N ASP A 194 -9.88 -16.57 -24.51
CA ASP A 194 -8.51 -16.40 -24.02
C ASP A 194 -8.30 -17.26 -22.76
N ALA A 195 -7.45 -18.28 -22.87
CA ALA A 195 -7.31 -19.32 -21.87
C ALA A 195 -6.53 -18.83 -20.65
N PHE A 196 -6.98 -19.20 -19.46
CA PHE A 196 -6.25 -18.88 -18.23
C PHE A 196 -6.23 -20.08 -17.29
N LEU A 197 -5.03 -20.46 -16.87
CA LEU A 197 -4.75 -21.71 -16.16
C LEU A 197 -4.19 -21.39 -14.79
N ARG A 198 -4.81 -21.93 -13.74
CA ARG A 198 -4.34 -21.81 -12.36
C ARG A 198 -4.10 -23.20 -11.75
N VAL A 199 -3.01 -23.38 -11.02
CA VAL A 199 -2.72 -24.57 -10.23
C VAL A 199 -2.63 -24.21 -8.76
N GLY A 200 -3.17 -25.06 -7.91
CA GLY A 200 -3.15 -24.85 -6.47
C GLY A 200 -3.59 -26.06 -5.67
N ARG A 201 -3.88 -25.85 -4.40
CA ARG A 201 -4.37 -26.87 -3.47
C ARG A 201 -5.54 -26.34 -2.64
N ILE A 202 -6.38 -27.23 -2.13
CA ILE A 202 -7.38 -26.83 -1.14
C ILE A 202 -6.75 -26.85 0.26
N VAL A 203 -6.70 -25.70 0.92
CA VAL A 203 -6.32 -25.55 2.33
C VAL A 203 -7.53 -24.99 3.07
N ASN A 204 -8.00 -25.69 4.11
CA ASN A 204 -9.16 -25.27 4.90
C ASN A 204 -10.44 -24.96 4.08
N GLY A 205 -10.61 -25.63 2.93
CA GLY A 205 -11.75 -25.43 2.03
C GLY A 205 -11.57 -24.30 1.00
N VAL A 206 -10.45 -23.56 1.06
CA VAL A 206 -10.11 -22.47 0.15
C VAL A 206 -9.07 -22.96 -0.86
N PHE A 207 -9.19 -22.53 -2.12
CA PHE A 207 -8.17 -22.77 -3.14
C PHE A 207 -7.03 -21.79 -2.92
N VAL A 208 -5.88 -22.32 -2.52
CA VAL A 208 -4.62 -21.57 -2.46
C VAL A 208 -3.93 -21.78 -3.79
N GLN A 209 -3.89 -20.71 -4.59
CA GLN A 209 -3.16 -20.66 -5.84
C GLN A 209 -1.65 -20.80 -5.57
N MET A 210 -0.97 -21.49 -6.48
CA MET A 210 0.47 -21.75 -6.41
C MET A 210 1.17 -21.38 -7.71
N ALA A 211 0.48 -21.40 -8.84
CA ALA A 211 0.99 -20.99 -10.13
C ALA A 211 -0.16 -20.64 -11.07
N GLU A 212 0.07 -19.74 -12.02
CA GLU A 212 -0.88 -19.42 -13.09
C GLU A 212 -0.19 -19.03 -14.39
N ASN A 213 -0.93 -19.11 -15.51
CA ASN A 213 -0.46 -18.69 -16.83
C ASN A 213 -1.67 -18.51 -17.78
N ASP A 214 -1.67 -17.48 -18.61
CA ASP A 214 -2.70 -17.15 -19.63
C ASP A 214 -2.19 -17.26 -21.09
N ASP A 215 -0.94 -16.90 -21.39
CA ASP A 215 -0.44 -16.81 -22.77
C ASP A 215 0.85 -17.60 -23.08
N GLY A 216 1.24 -18.54 -22.20
CA GLY A 216 2.44 -19.36 -22.36
C GLY A 216 2.36 -20.40 -23.50
N GLY A 217 1.19 -20.57 -24.12
CA GLY A 217 0.94 -21.43 -25.26
C GLY A 217 1.10 -20.70 -26.60
N SER A 218 0.58 -21.31 -27.68
CA SER A 218 0.49 -20.62 -28.97
C SER A 218 -0.80 -19.81 -29.04
N SER A 219 -0.75 -18.56 -29.53
CA SER A 219 -1.91 -17.65 -29.57
C SER A 219 -2.37 -17.29 -28.14
N LEU A 220 -3.67 -17.34 -27.86
CA LEU A 220 -4.28 -16.99 -26.56
C LEU A 220 -4.50 -18.25 -25.70
N ASN A 221 -3.59 -19.22 -25.83
CA ASN A 221 -3.67 -20.49 -25.11
C ASN A 221 -2.70 -20.43 -23.94
N ALA A 222 -3.08 -21.05 -22.82
CA ALA A 222 -2.27 -21.09 -21.63
C ALA A 222 -1.41 -22.35 -21.59
N ARG A 223 -0.16 -22.21 -21.16
CA ARG A 223 0.73 -23.33 -20.86
C ARG A 223 1.48 -23.05 -19.56
N LEU A 224 1.40 -24.00 -18.64
CA LEU A 224 2.11 -23.94 -17.37
C LEU A 224 2.97 -25.18 -17.20
N VAL A 225 4.24 -25.00 -16.85
CA VAL A 225 5.03 -26.07 -16.24
C VAL A 225 4.97 -25.86 -14.73
N PHE A 226 4.51 -26.88 -13.99
CA PHE A 226 4.35 -26.80 -12.54
C PHE A 226 5.21 -27.85 -11.86
N THR A 227 6.06 -27.39 -10.94
CA THR A 227 6.85 -28.24 -10.05
C THR A 227 6.12 -28.46 -8.73
N ALA A 228 5.70 -29.68 -8.41
CA ALA A 228 4.98 -29.96 -7.18
C ALA A 228 5.90 -29.82 -5.94
N PRO A 229 5.71 -28.84 -5.04
CA PRO A 229 6.64 -28.63 -3.91
C PRO A 229 6.59 -29.77 -2.89
N GLN A 230 5.47 -30.49 -2.81
CA GLN A 230 5.28 -31.62 -1.91
C GLN A 230 4.48 -32.74 -2.58
N ALA A 231 4.58 -33.96 -2.05
CA ALA A 231 3.73 -35.05 -2.50
C ALA A 231 2.27 -34.78 -2.08
N GLY A 232 1.33 -34.87 -3.03
CA GLY A 232 -0.06 -34.53 -2.71
C GLY A 232 -1.01 -34.55 -3.89
N GLU A 233 -2.24 -34.14 -3.61
CA GLU A 233 -3.27 -33.86 -4.62
C GLU A 233 -3.30 -32.36 -4.90
N TYR A 234 -3.28 -32.00 -6.18
CA TYR A 234 -3.32 -30.63 -6.69
C TYR A 234 -4.56 -30.44 -7.55
N LEU A 235 -5.01 -29.19 -7.66
CA LEU A 235 -6.12 -28.78 -8.50
C LEU A 235 -5.63 -27.86 -9.62
N ILE A 236 -6.09 -28.16 -10.82
CA ILE A 236 -6.02 -27.29 -11.99
C ILE A 236 -7.39 -26.61 -12.10
N ARG A 237 -7.43 -25.29 -12.18
CA ARG A 237 -8.60 -24.53 -12.61
C ARG A 237 -8.38 -24.12 -14.06
N ALA A 238 -9.22 -24.64 -14.94
CA ALA A 238 -9.34 -24.16 -16.31
C ALA A 238 -10.38 -23.04 -16.33
N THR A 239 -9.96 -21.82 -16.65
CA THR A 239 -10.80 -20.62 -16.70
C THR A 239 -10.47 -19.82 -17.97
N SER A 240 -11.19 -18.74 -18.20
CA SER A 240 -10.84 -17.71 -19.17
C SER A 240 -10.21 -16.50 -18.48
N TYR A 241 -9.35 -15.78 -19.20
CA TYR A 241 -8.79 -14.51 -18.73
C TYR A 241 -9.91 -13.47 -18.51
N ASN A 242 -10.88 -13.44 -19.43
CA ASN A 242 -12.09 -12.64 -19.29
C ASN A 242 -13.19 -13.39 -18.54
N SER A 243 -13.64 -12.85 -17.40
CA SER A 243 -14.57 -13.50 -16.45
C SER A 243 -15.92 -13.97 -17.02
N SER A 244 -16.36 -13.40 -18.14
CA SER A 244 -17.65 -13.71 -18.78
C SER A 244 -17.57 -14.69 -19.96
N ALA A 245 -16.35 -15.04 -20.41
CA ALA A 245 -16.18 -15.87 -21.60
C ALA A 245 -16.64 -17.33 -21.34
N GLN A 246 -17.21 -17.93 -22.38
CA GLN A 246 -17.76 -19.29 -22.33
C GLN A 246 -17.40 -20.01 -23.62
N GLY A 247 -17.14 -21.31 -23.54
CA GLY A 247 -16.65 -22.03 -24.70
C GLY A 247 -16.15 -23.42 -24.37
N VAL A 248 -15.89 -24.20 -25.40
CA VAL A 248 -15.21 -25.50 -25.27
C VAL A 248 -13.70 -25.30 -25.17
N TYR A 249 -13.04 -26.19 -24.44
CA TYR A 249 -11.59 -26.20 -24.34
C TYR A 249 -11.06 -27.63 -24.29
N ARG A 250 -9.76 -27.77 -24.55
CA ARG A 250 -8.97 -28.98 -24.31
C ARG A 250 -7.94 -28.70 -23.23
N LEU A 251 -7.88 -29.58 -22.24
CA LEU A 251 -6.88 -29.56 -21.18
C LEU A 251 -5.99 -30.81 -21.33
N ALA A 252 -4.69 -30.62 -21.53
CA ALA A 252 -3.72 -31.71 -21.52
C ALA A 252 -2.84 -31.62 -20.27
N LEU A 253 -2.68 -32.73 -19.57
CA LEU A 253 -1.74 -32.89 -18.47
C LEU A 253 -0.67 -33.89 -18.91
N GLU A 254 0.53 -33.42 -19.13
CA GLU A 254 1.68 -34.21 -19.57
C GLU A 254 2.76 -34.24 -18.50
N GLN A 255 3.68 -35.21 -18.61
CA GLN A 255 4.91 -35.15 -17.82
C GLN A 255 5.65 -33.87 -18.24
N GLY A 256 5.98 -33.04 -17.26
CA GLY A 256 6.78 -31.84 -17.50
C GLY A 256 8.19 -32.23 -17.96
N PRO A 257 8.93 -31.30 -18.57
CA PRO A 257 10.35 -31.50 -18.79
C PRO A 257 11.03 -31.85 -17.45
N PRO A 258 12.07 -32.70 -17.44
CA PRO A 258 12.78 -33.02 -16.21
C PRO A 258 13.21 -31.73 -15.51
N ALA A 259 13.22 -31.74 -14.18
CA ALA A 259 13.72 -30.61 -13.42
C ALA A 259 15.16 -30.32 -13.88
N PRO A 260 15.53 -29.03 -14.04
CA PRO A 260 16.91 -28.70 -14.34
C PRO A 260 17.79 -29.30 -13.24
N THR A 261 18.93 -29.86 -13.62
CA THR A 261 19.89 -30.25 -12.59
C THR A 261 20.50 -28.97 -12.06
N ALA A 262 20.19 -28.62 -10.80
CA ALA A 262 20.79 -27.44 -10.20
C ALA A 262 22.33 -27.57 -10.19
N THR A 263 23.03 -26.55 -10.61
CA THR A 263 24.49 -26.51 -10.54
C THR A 263 24.89 -26.10 -9.12
N PRO A 264 25.76 -26.84 -8.42
CA PRO A 264 26.27 -26.41 -7.13
C PRO A 264 26.99 -25.05 -7.26
N ALA A 265 26.66 -24.12 -6.38
CA ALA A 265 27.37 -22.88 -6.14
C ALA A 265 27.60 -22.73 -4.63
N ALA A 266 28.55 -21.89 -4.23
CA ALA A 266 28.75 -21.52 -2.84
C ALA A 266 28.65 -20.01 -2.65
N VAL A 267 28.30 -19.61 -1.43
CA VAL A 267 28.40 -18.22 -1.02
C VAL A 267 29.88 -17.80 -1.05
N GLY A 268 30.17 -16.73 -1.76
CA GLY A 268 31.52 -16.24 -2.09
C GLY A 268 31.99 -16.59 -3.50
N ASP A 269 31.26 -17.43 -4.24
CA ASP A 269 31.62 -17.81 -5.61
C ASP A 269 31.07 -16.82 -6.64
N GLU A 270 31.83 -16.65 -7.72
CA GLU A 270 31.37 -16.10 -9.00
C GLU A 270 31.37 -17.23 -10.03
N THR A 271 30.19 -17.52 -10.57
CA THR A 271 29.98 -18.58 -11.56
C THR A 271 29.66 -17.97 -12.92
N ARG A 272 30.10 -18.61 -14.00
CA ARG A 272 29.75 -18.22 -15.38
C ARG A 272 28.72 -19.18 -15.94
N GLY A 273 27.64 -18.65 -16.50
CA GLY A 273 26.59 -19.40 -17.17
C GLY A 273 26.36 -18.94 -18.60
N ARG A 274 25.48 -19.62 -19.32
CA ARG A 274 25.10 -19.23 -20.68
C ARG A 274 23.69 -19.72 -21.00
N LEU A 275 22.78 -18.78 -21.23
CA LEU A 275 21.46 -19.08 -21.74
C LEU A 275 21.53 -19.38 -23.24
N THR A 276 20.91 -20.48 -23.65
CA THR A 276 20.81 -20.95 -25.03
C THR A 276 19.40 -21.44 -25.32
N PRO A 277 19.01 -21.66 -26.58
CA PRO A 277 17.68 -22.20 -26.91
C PRO A 277 17.43 -23.58 -26.25
N ASP A 278 18.51 -24.32 -26.01
CA ASP A 278 18.53 -25.67 -25.42
C ASP A 278 18.66 -25.66 -23.88
N SER A 279 18.79 -24.48 -23.24
CA SER A 279 18.78 -24.37 -21.78
C SER A 279 17.47 -24.92 -21.21
N ALA A 280 17.53 -25.31 -19.93
CA ALA A 280 16.33 -25.74 -19.24
C ALA A 280 15.28 -24.62 -19.23
N ARG A 281 14.02 -24.98 -19.00
CA ARG A 281 12.90 -24.04 -19.04
C ARG A 281 12.36 -23.83 -17.63
N SER A 282 12.19 -22.56 -17.26
CA SER A 282 11.48 -22.15 -16.04
C SER A 282 10.03 -22.60 -16.10
N ASP A 283 9.30 -22.41 -15.00
CA ASP A 283 7.86 -22.71 -14.96
C ASP A 283 7.03 -21.78 -15.87
N SER A 284 7.57 -20.58 -16.19
CA SER A 284 7.07 -19.65 -17.21
C SER A 284 7.51 -19.98 -18.66
N GLY A 285 8.35 -20.99 -18.86
CA GLY A 285 8.84 -21.39 -20.19
C GLY A 285 10.04 -20.59 -20.72
N ALA A 286 10.60 -19.67 -19.94
CA ALA A 286 11.82 -18.95 -20.29
C ALA A 286 13.06 -19.87 -20.20
N PRO A 287 14.06 -19.74 -21.10
CA PRO A 287 15.35 -20.40 -20.90
C PRO A 287 15.98 -19.95 -19.57
N MET A 288 16.41 -20.90 -18.76
CA MET A 288 17.00 -20.68 -17.45
C MET A 288 18.11 -21.69 -17.17
N ASP A 289 19.02 -21.29 -16.28
CA ASP A 289 19.88 -22.20 -15.55
C ASP A 289 19.50 -22.16 -14.07
N LEU A 290 19.55 -23.33 -13.42
CA LEU A 290 19.25 -23.47 -12.00
C LEU A 290 20.55 -23.68 -11.22
N TYR A 291 20.72 -22.96 -10.12
CA TYR A 291 21.81 -23.13 -9.17
C TYR A 291 21.28 -23.54 -7.80
N ARG A 292 22.14 -24.17 -7.00
CA ARG A 292 21.84 -24.46 -5.58
C ARG A 292 23.01 -24.07 -4.69
N PHE A 293 22.72 -23.58 -3.50
CA PHE A 293 23.72 -23.30 -2.47
C PHE A 293 23.17 -23.63 -1.09
N SER A 294 24.07 -23.86 -0.13
CA SER A 294 23.70 -24.10 1.27
C SER A 294 23.79 -22.80 2.06
N GLY A 295 22.75 -22.50 2.83
CA GLY A 295 22.63 -21.31 3.66
C GLY A 295 22.28 -21.61 5.12
N ARG A 296 22.43 -20.60 5.97
CA ARG A 296 22.12 -20.67 7.41
C ARG A 296 21.05 -19.65 7.79
N THR A 297 20.21 -19.97 8.77
CA THR A 297 19.23 -19.04 9.33
C THR A 297 19.90 -17.72 9.76
N GLY A 298 19.33 -16.59 9.33
CA GLY A 298 19.83 -15.25 9.60
C GLY A 298 21.03 -14.81 8.74
N GLN A 299 21.54 -15.67 7.86
CA GLN A 299 22.57 -15.28 6.89
C GLN A 299 21.94 -14.35 5.85
N ARG A 300 22.50 -13.15 5.68
CA ARG A 300 22.06 -12.21 4.63
C ARG A 300 22.93 -12.40 3.40
N VAL A 301 22.30 -12.69 2.26
CA VAL A 301 22.98 -12.91 0.98
C VAL A 301 22.59 -11.85 -0.04
N ALA A 302 23.54 -11.44 -0.87
CA ALA A 302 23.30 -10.72 -2.11
C ALA A 302 23.60 -11.65 -3.29
N ILE A 303 22.68 -11.74 -4.24
CA ILE A 303 22.81 -12.55 -5.44
C ILE A 303 22.75 -11.61 -6.63
N THR A 304 23.83 -11.50 -7.39
CA THR A 304 23.93 -10.62 -8.55
C THR A 304 24.07 -11.44 -9.81
N MET A 305 23.31 -11.10 -10.85
CA MET A 305 23.43 -11.64 -12.19
C MET A 305 23.72 -10.52 -13.17
N GLU A 306 24.79 -10.65 -13.97
CA GLU A 306 25.17 -9.64 -14.95
C GLU A 306 25.26 -10.24 -16.35
N ALA A 307 24.68 -9.54 -17.33
CA ALA A 307 24.75 -9.90 -18.74
C ALA A 307 24.75 -8.66 -19.65
N ASP A 308 25.72 -8.58 -20.56
CA ASP A 308 25.76 -7.49 -21.56
C ASP A 308 24.69 -7.64 -22.66
N GLY A 309 24.18 -8.86 -22.85
CA GLY A 309 23.41 -9.25 -24.03
C GLY A 309 21.90 -9.31 -23.87
N PHE A 310 21.40 -9.23 -22.63
CA PHE A 310 19.99 -9.35 -22.32
C PHE A 310 19.67 -8.84 -20.92
N ASP A 311 18.40 -8.54 -20.71
CA ASP A 311 17.82 -8.15 -19.43
C ASP A 311 17.70 -9.36 -18.50
N THR A 312 18.41 -9.34 -17.39
CA THR A 312 18.52 -10.51 -16.49
C THR A 312 17.35 -10.58 -15.52
N PHE A 313 17.08 -11.77 -14.99
CA PHE A 313 16.10 -11.95 -13.92
C PHE A 313 16.56 -13.06 -13.01
N LEU A 314 16.51 -12.80 -11.71
CA LEU A 314 16.82 -13.73 -10.64
C LEU A 314 15.58 -14.04 -9.83
N GLU A 315 15.43 -15.31 -9.45
CA GLU A 315 14.46 -15.73 -8.45
C GLU A 315 15.10 -16.71 -7.48
N LEU A 316 14.96 -16.41 -6.18
CA LEU A 316 15.42 -17.22 -5.07
C LEU A 316 14.27 -18.07 -4.58
N PHE A 317 14.53 -19.37 -4.40
CA PHE A 317 13.57 -20.32 -3.84
C PHE A 317 14.13 -21.04 -2.62
N ASP A 318 13.23 -21.54 -1.79
CA ASP A 318 13.56 -22.54 -0.78
C ASP A 318 13.86 -23.93 -1.39
N ALA A 319 14.23 -24.91 -0.56
CA ALA A 319 14.50 -26.28 -0.99
C ALA A 319 13.29 -26.99 -1.64
N ASN A 320 12.07 -26.49 -1.44
CA ASN A 320 10.84 -27.02 -2.01
C ASN A 320 10.40 -26.25 -3.27
N HIS A 321 11.23 -25.37 -3.82
CA HIS A 321 10.89 -24.49 -4.94
C HIS A 321 9.75 -23.48 -4.64
N ASN A 322 9.55 -23.10 -3.37
CA ASN A 322 8.69 -21.94 -3.06
C ASN A 322 9.50 -20.65 -3.28
N SER A 323 8.94 -19.71 -4.03
CA SER A 323 9.59 -18.41 -4.30
C SER A 323 9.72 -17.60 -3.01
N LEU A 324 10.88 -17.01 -2.80
CA LEU A 324 11.24 -16.21 -1.63
C LEU A 324 11.47 -14.75 -1.98
N ALA A 325 12.11 -14.49 -3.13
CA ALA A 325 12.41 -13.15 -3.63
C ALA A 325 12.76 -13.22 -5.12
N SER A 326 12.53 -12.14 -5.85
CA SER A 326 12.93 -11.99 -7.25
C SER A 326 13.38 -10.57 -7.55
N ASP A 327 14.20 -10.40 -8.58
CA ASP A 327 14.70 -9.10 -9.06
C ASP A 327 15.15 -9.19 -10.54
N ASP A 328 15.01 -8.11 -11.31
CA ASP A 328 15.47 -7.97 -12.71
C ASP A 328 16.52 -6.88 -12.96
N ASP A 329 16.44 -5.72 -12.30
CA ASP A 329 17.25 -4.55 -12.70
C ASP A 329 17.98 -3.83 -11.55
N SER A 330 18.00 -4.42 -10.34
CA SER A 330 18.64 -3.81 -9.18
C SER A 330 20.16 -4.00 -9.12
N ALA A 331 20.89 -4.21 -10.20
CA ALA A 331 22.36 -4.14 -10.21
C ALA A 331 22.91 -3.05 -11.14
N GLY A 332 22.03 -2.19 -11.67
CA GLY A 332 22.35 -1.17 -12.66
C GLY A 332 22.26 -1.72 -14.09
N ASP A 333 21.97 -0.82 -15.03
CA ASP A 333 21.56 -1.17 -16.40
C ASP A 333 20.35 -2.12 -16.41
N LEU A 334 20.52 -3.35 -16.90
CA LEU A 334 19.48 -4.40 -16.96
C LEU A 334 19.93 -5.66 -16.20
N ASN A 335 20.76 -5.47 -15.18
CA ASN A 335 21.34 -6.53 -14.37
C ASN A 335 20.56 -6.68 -13.07
N ALA A 336 20.32 -7.91 -12.64
CA ALA A 336 19.52 -8.24 -11.48
C ALA A 336 20.40 -8.38 -10.24
N ARG A 337 19.93 -7.88 -9.10
CA ARG A 337 20.52 -8.17 -7.80
C ARG A 337 19.48 -8.18 -6.70
N LEU A 338 19.23 -9.36 -6.15
CA LEU A 338 18.37 -9.52 -4.98
C LEU A 338 19.20 -9.62 -3.69
N THR A 339 18.67 -9.07 -2.61
CA THR A 339 19.20 -9.22 -1.24
C THR A 339 18.18 -9.94 -0.37
N TYR A 340 18.60 -10.97 0.38
CA TYR A 340 17.66 -11.75 1.20
C TYR A 340 18.30 -12.25 2.51
N THR A 341 17.54 -12.20 3.60
CA THR A 341 17.93 -12.83 4.88
C THR A 341 17.31 -14.21 4.96
N LEU A 342 18.16 -15.25 4.91
CA LEU A 342 17.72 -16.65 4.89
C LEU A 342 16.96 -17.02 6.18
N ALA A 343 15.75 -17.55 6.05
CA ALA A 343 14.86 -17.84 7.19
C ALA A 343 15.16 -19.20 7.87
N GLU A 344 15.77 -20.13 7.14
CA GLU A 344 16.04 -21.50 7.61
C GLU A 344 17.45 -21.98 7.23
N ASP A 345 18.01 -22.92 7.99
CA ASP A 345 19.19 -23.66 7.60
C ASP A 345 18.81 -24.64 6.47
N GLY A 346 19.58 -24.69 5.39
CA GLY A 346 19.28 -25.66 4.33
C GLY A 346 19.82 -25.31 2.95
N GLU A 347 19.26 -25.99 1.96
CA GLU A 347 19.54 -25.72 0.55
C GLU A 347 18.57 -24.66 0.03
N TYR A 348 19.10 -23.77 -0.80
CA TYR A 348 18.35 -22.75 -1.53
C TYR A 348 18.63 -22.89 -3.01
N LEU A 349 17.67 -22.49 -3.84
CA LEU A 349 17.76 -22.59 -5.29
C LEU A 349 17.70 -21.21 -5.92
N ILE A 350 18.47 -21.00 -6.98
CA ILE A 350 18.50 -19.74 -7.73
C ILE A 350 18.17 -20.04 -9.18
N GLU A 351 17.06 -19.50 -9.67
CA GLU A 351 16.78 -19.44 -11.10
C GLU A 351 17.45 -18.20 -11.69
N ALA A 352 18.31 -18.43 -12.69
CA ALA A 352 18.97 -17.38 -13.47
C ALA A 352 18.42 -17.43 -14.90
N ARG A 353 17.71 -16.39 -15.32
CA ARG A 353 17.07 -16.31 -16.65
C ARG A 353 17.12 -14.90 -17.22
N ALA A 354 16.56 -14.75 -18.43
CA ALA A 354 16.21 -13.43 -18.95
C ALA A 354 14.84 -12.98 -18.41
N PHE A 355 14.64 -11.68 -18.21
CA PHE A 355 13.34 -11.12 -17.81
C PHE A 355 12.26 -11.44 -18.84
N SER A 356 12.55 -11.20 -20.12
CA SER A 356 11.65 -11.48 -21.25
C SER A 356 12.22 -12.57 -22.17
N SER A 357 13.05 -12.18 -23.13
CA SER A 357 13.76 -13.08 -24.04
C SER A 357 15.22 -12.67 -24.14
N GLY A 358 16.13 -13.61 -23.97
CA GLY A 358 17.55 -13.33 -23.96
C GLY A 358 18.37 -14.61 -24.02
N GLU A 359 19.45 -14.56 -24.77
CA GLU A 359 20.43 -15.65 -24.85
C GLU A 359 21.82 -15.04 -24.82
N GLY A 360 22.76 -15.73 -24.18
CA GLY A 360 24.11 -15.21 -24.05
C GLY A 360 24.79 -15.64 -22.77
N PRO A 361 26.10 -15.34 -22.65
CA PRO A 361 26.84 -15.54 -21.42
C PRO A 361 26.36 -14.57 -20.33
N TYR A 362 26.46 -15.01 -19.08
CA TYR A 362 26.24 -14.16 -17.91
C TYR A 362 27.15 -14.61 -16.75
N THR A 363 27.31 -13.76 -15.75
CA THR A 363 27.93 -14.08 -14.46
C THR A 363 26.85 -14.15 -13.38
N LEU A 364 27.02 -15.07 -12.42
CA LEU A 364 26.20 -15.18 -11.21
C LEU A 364 27.12 -15.15 -9.99
N LYS A 365 26.92 -14.20 -9.09
CA LYS A 365 27.72 -14.02 -7.89
C LYS A 365 26.84 -14.10 -6.66
N ILE A 366 27.24 -14.90 -5.68
CA ILE A 366 26.55 -15.02 -4.39
C ILE A 366 27.49 -14.50 -3.32
N GLU A 367 27.08 -13.52 -2.53
CA GLU A 367 27.90 -12.92 -1.48
C GLU A 367 27.18 -12.93 -0.15
N GLU A 368 27.87 -13.31 0.93
CA GLU A 368 27.40 -13.01 2.28
C GLU A 368 27.63 -11.53 2.54
N ILE A 369 26.56 -10.80 2.85
CA ILE A 369 26.64 -9.40 3.21
C ILE A 369 26.31 -9.26 4.70
N ALA A 370 26.88 -8.24 5.33
CA ALA A 370 26.56 -7.95 6.71
C ALA A 370 25.07 -7.56 6.83
N PRO A 371 24.40 -7.91 7.94
CA PRO A 371 23.11 -7.31 8.24
C PRO A 371 23.27 -5.78 8.30
N PRO A 372 22.21 -5.01 7.98
CA PRO A 372 22.24 -3.57 8.17
C PRO A 372 22.67 -3.23 9.60
N PRO A 373 23.55 -2.23 9.80
CA PRO A 373 23.85 -1.75 11.14
C PRO A 373 22.56 -1.27 11.82
N PRO A 374 22.44 -1.43 13.15
CA PRO A 374 21.29 -0.88 13.87
C PRO A 374 21.23 0.64 13.67
N PRO A 375 20.01 1.23 13.58
CA PRO A 375 19.87 2.67 13.42
C PRO A 375 20.57 3.46 14.51
N ALA A 376 21.24 4.55 14.14
CA ALA A 376 21.86 5.47 15.08
C ALA A 376 20.80 6.34 15.78
N ALA A 377 20.96 6.67 17.07
CA ALA A 377 20.00 7.55 17.73
C ALA A 377 20.11 9.00 17.20
N ILE A 378 18.97 9.65 16.97
CA ILE A 378 18.88 11.10 16.70
C ILE A 378 17.90 11.74 17.69
N ALA A 379 18.30 12.85 18.29
CA ALA A 379 17.44 13.62 19.20
C ALA A 379 16.80 14.81 18.49
N TYR A 380 15.64 15.27 18.99
CA TYR A 380 15.05 16.52 18.54
C TYR A 380 16.00 17.71 18.78
N GLY A 381 16.08 18.60 17.80
CA GLY A 381 16.99 19.75 17.76
C GLY A 381 18.45 19.38 17.43
N GLN A 382 18.72 18.13 17.07
CA GLN A 382 20.05 17.68 16.66
C GLN A 382 20.22 17.81 15.15
N ALA A 383 21.39 18.32 14.75
CA ALA A 383 21.91 18.23 13.39
C ALA A 383 23.03 17.17 13.36
N ILE A 384 23.00 16.29 12.36
CA ILE A 384 24.00 15.25 12.12
C ILE A 384 24.61 15.48 10.74
N GLU A 385 25.93 15.32 10.64
CA GLU A 385 26.62 15.17 9.36
C GLU A 385 26.83 13.67 9.11
N GLY A 386 26.49 13.22 7.91
CA GLY A 386 26.62 11.83 7.48
C GLY A 386 27.26 11.71 6.10
N GLU A 387 27.63 10.49 5.72
CA GLU A 387 28.22 10.19 4.42
C GLU A 387 27.67 8.86 3.90
N LEU A 388 26.97 8.90 2.76
CA LEU A 388 26.59 7.68 2.05
C LEU A 388 27.83 7.13 1.34
N THR A 389 28.42 6.09 1.93
CA THR A 389 29.60 5.40 1.38
C THR A 389 29.20 4.08 0.71
N THR A 390 30.14 3.46 -0.01
CA THR A 390 29.96 2.10 -0.57
C THR A 390 29.72 1.02 0.50
N SER A 391 29.98 1.32 1.77
CA SER A 391 29.77 0.43 2.91
C SER A 391 28.52 0.77 3.73
N ALA A 392 27.71 1.75 3.29
CA ALA A 392 26.44 2.05 3.94
C ALA A 392 25.47 0.86 3.86
N ALA A 393 24.43 0.89 4.67
CA ALA A 393 23.39 -0.13 4.61
C ALA A 393 22.72 -0.10 3.23
N THR A 394 22.23 -1.26 2.78
CA THR A 394 21.42 -1.34 1.55
C THR A 394 20.05 -1.89 1.90
N ASP A 395 19.01 -1.34 1.25
CA ASP A 395 17.68 -1.95 1.29
C ASP A 395 17.63 -3.19 0.39
N ASP A 396 16.45 -3.77 0.24
CA ASP A 396 16.31 -5.03 -0.48
C ASP A 396 16.55 -4.85 -2.00
N ASP A 397 16.31 -3.63 -2.51
CA ASP A 397 16.64 -3.17 -3.88
C ASP A 397 18.12 -2.75 -4.01
N GLY A 398 18.94 -2.96 -2.97
CA GLY A 398 20.36 -2.63 -2.98
C GLY A 398 20.70 -1.12 -2.92
N ARG A 399 19.73 -0.25 -2.63
CA ARG A 399 19.92 1.21 -2.55
C ARG A 399 20.52 1.59 -1.20
N LEU A 400 21.53 2.46 -1.23
CA LEU A 400 22.25 2.88 -0.03
C LEU A 400 21.36 3.73 0.89
N TYR A 401 21.50 3.54 2.21
CA TYR A 401 20.91 4.40 3.22
C TYR A 401 21.72 4.40 4.51
N ASP A 402 21.58 5.48 5.27
CA ASP A 402 21.90 5.53 6.71
C ASP A 402 20.59 5.62 7.49
N ALA A 403 20.48 4.90 8.61
CA ALA A 403 19.27 4.85 9.42
C ALA A 403 19.46 5.51 10.79
N TYR A 404 18.44 6.26 11.19
CA TYR A 404 18.39 6.96 12.46
C TYR A 404 17.09 6.64 13.20
N VAL A 405 17.15 6.45 14.52
CA VAL A 405 15.98 6.15 15.35
C VAL A 405 15.70 7.28 16.35
N PHE A 406 14.41 7.58 16.54
CA PHE A 406 13.93 8.52 17.56
C PHE A 406 12.59 8.05 18.14
N SER A 407 12.30 8.42 19.38
CA SER A 407 11.00 8.17 20.01
C SER A 407 10.07 9.35 19.79
N GLY A 408 8.83 9.09 19.39
CA GLY A 408 7.82 10.13 19.18
C GLY A 408 6.46 9.75 19.77
N ASN A 409 5.60 10.75 19.97
CA ASN A 409 4.28 10.61 20.57
C ASN A 409 3.16 10.74 19.53
N GLU A 410 2.04 10.06 19.76
CA GLU A 410 0.82 10.24 18.97
C GLU A 410 0.43 11.72 18.87
N GLY A 411 0.16 12.19 17.65
CA GLY A 411 -0.22 13.58 17.35
C GLY A 411 0.93 14.59 17.38
N GLN A 412 2.16 14.16 17.68
CA GLN A 412 3.33 15.01 17.61
C GLN A 412 3.72 15.26 16.15
N ARG A 413 3.95 16.52 15.78
CA ARG A 413 4.49 16.90 14.48
C ARG A 413 6.01 16.94 14.56
N ILE A 414 6.64 16.35 13.56
CA ILE A 414 8.08 16.39 13.37
C ILE A 414 8.44 17.04 12.05
N GLN A 415 9.67 17.56 11.97
CA GLN A 415 10.28 18.00 10.73
C GLN A 415 11.65 17.36 10.63
N ALA A 416 11.89 16.61 9.56
CA ALA A 416 13.23 16.17 9.18
C ALA A 416 13.66 16.93 7.94
N ILE A 417 14.87 17.50 7.95
CA ILE A 417 15.48 18.13 6.78
C ILE A 417 16.77 17.41 6.46
N MET A 418 16.93 16.99 5.21
CA MET A 418 18.17 16.45 4.69
C MET A 418 18.68 17.32 3.57
N ARG A 419 19.97 17.67 3.62
CA ARG A 419 20.61 18.46 2.57
C ARG A 419 21.86 17.76 2.06
N SER A 420 22.05 17.74 0.75
CA SER A 420 23.27 17.24 0.13
C SER A 420 23.68 18.08 -1.07
N GLY A 421 24.96 18.45 -1.13
CA GLY A 421 25.55 19.03 -2.33
C GLY A 421 26.08 17.99 -3.31
N ASP A 422 26.13 16.72 -2.90
CA ASP A 422 26.74 15.62 -3.65
C ASP A 422 25.70 14.76 -4.38
N PHE A 423 24.47 14.74 -3.90
CA PHE A 423 23.37 13.96 -4.47
C PHE A 423 22.01 14.59 -4.21
N ASP A 424 21.02 14.10 -4.94
CA ASP A 424 19.60 14.43 -4.73
C ASP A 424 19.07 13.70 -3.49
N ALA A 425 18.70 14.46 -2.45
CA ALA A 425 18.38 13.93 -1.13
C ALA A 425 17.01 13.25 -1.14
N TYR A 426 16.87 12.14 -0.42
CA TYR A 426 15.57 11.52 -0.20
C TYR A 426 15.48 10.98 1.22
N LEU A 427 14.43 11.38 1.93
CA LEU A 427 14.14 11.00 3.31
C LEU A 427 12.97 10.05 3.34
N GLN A 428 13.10 8.98 4.12
CA GLN A 428 11.99 8.08 4.43
C GLN A 428 11.78 8.05 5.94
N LEU A 429 10.53 8.12 6.37
CA LEU A 429 10.10 7.83 7.73
C LEU A 429 9.40 6.48 7.72
N GLY A 430 9.79 5.60 8.64
CA GLY A 430 9.21 4.28 8.75
C GLY A 430 9.07 3.79 10.19
N GLN A 431 8.47 2.60 10.29
CA GLN A 431 8.18 1.87 11.52
C GLN A 431 8.89 0.51 11.47
N GLY A 432 9.31 0.01 12.63
CA GLY A 432 10.02 -1.28 12.73
C GLY A 432 11.54 -1.14 12.59
N ALA A 433 12.28 -1.74 13.51
CA ALA A 433 13.75 -1.71 13.50
C ALA A 433 14.36 -2.87 12.70
N ASP A 434 13.68 -4.02 12.65
CA ASP A 434 14.16 -5.24 11.96
C ASP A 434 13.64 -5.32 10.51
N GLU A 435 12.40 -4.88 10.28
CA GLU A 435 11.77 -4.77 8.97
C GLU A 435 11.21 -3.34 8.85
N PHE A 436 11.76 -2.56 7.93
CA PHE A 436 11.40 -1.15 7.76
C PHE A 436 10.14 -1.04 6.92
N ASN A 437 9.07 -0.55 7.53
CA ASN A 437 7.84 -0.22 6.84
C ASN A 437 7.72 1.31 6.69
N GLU A 438 7.84 1.80 5.46
CA GLU A 438 7.72 3.23 5.15
C GLU A 438 6.29 3.75 5.42
N ILE A 439 6.20 4.95 5.99
CA ILE A 439 4.93 5.64 6.26
C ILE A 439 4.88 7.07 5.71
N ALA A 440 6.03 7.63 5.35
CA ALA A 440 6.15 8.91 4.66
C ALA A 440 7.53 9.02 4.01
N SER A 441 7.62 9.77 2.92
CA SER A 441 8.89 10.10 2.27
C SER A 441 8.87 11.50 1.68
N ASP A 442 10.05 12.06 1.39
CA ASP A 442 10.21 13.34 0.70
C ASP A 442 11.61 13.43 0.06
N ASP A 443 11.74 13.95 -1.18
CA ASP A 443 13.01 14.27 -1.87
C ASP A 443 13.27 15.77 -1.99
N ASP A 444 12.28 16.52 -2.49
CA ASP A 444 12.45 17.92 -2.92
C ASP A 444 11.64 18.91 -2.07
N GLY A 445 11.24 18.50 -0.87
CA GLY A 445 10.30 19.24 -0.02
C GLY A 445 10.79 20.61 0.47
N LEU A 446 12.04 21.01 0.21
CA LEU A 446 12.48 22.40 0.40
C LEU A 446 12.14 23.34 -0.77
N GLY A 447 11.80 22.79 -1.95
CA GLY A 447 11.34 23.56 -3.11
C GLY A 447 12.43 24.43 -3.77
N GLN A 448 13.68 24.32 -3.33
CA GLN A 448 14.85 24.92 -3.97
C GLN A 448 15.99 23.89 -3.96
N GLY A 449 16.48 23.50 -5.13
CA GLY A 449 17.52 22.46 -5.24
C GLY A 449 16.92 21.07 -5.14
N THR A 450 17.71 20.14 -4.60
CA THR A 450 17.40 18.70 -4.47
C THR A 450 17.49 18.25 -3.01
N ASP A 451 17.04 19.11 -2.10
CA ASP A 451 17.11 18.88 -0.66
C ASP A 451 15.72 18.52 -0.11
N ALA A 452 15.68 17.49 0.75
CA ALA A 452 14.46 16.93 1.29
C ALA A 452 14.00 17.63 2.57
N ARG A 453 12.69 17.80 2.72
CA ARG A 453 12.04 18.20 3.97
C ARG A 453 10.75 17.43 4.18
N LEU A 454 10.81 16.47 5.10
CA LEU A 454 9.68 15.69 5.55
C LEU A 454 9.05 16.35 6.79
N ILE A 455 7.78 16.75 6.70
CA ILE A 455 6.98 17.17 7.86
C ILE A 455 5.84 16.19 8.04
N PHE A 456 5.74 15.60 9.23
CA PHE A 456 4.80 14.51 9.47
C PHE A 456 4.22 14.52 10.88
N THR A 457 2.94 14.17 10.99
CA THR A 457 2.24 14.00 12.27
C THR A 457 2.24 12.53 12.65
N LEU A 458 2.92 12.19 13.74
CA LEU A 458 3.10 10.80 14.15
C LEU A 458 1.76 10.17 14.57
N PRO A 459 1.39 9.01 14.00
CA PRO A 459 0.09 8.39 14.24
C PRO A 459 -0.03 7.74 15.61
N GLU A 460 1.08 7.34 16.23
CA GLU A 460 1.09 6.60 17.49
C GLU A 460 2.35 6.89 18.32
N THR A 461 2.31 6.65 19.63
CA THR A 461 3.48 6.76 20.50
C THR A 461 4.37 5.52 20.40
N ARG A 462 5.56 5.67 19.80
CA ARG A 462 6.53 4.59 19.58
C ARG A 462 7.90 5.12 19.11
N ASP A 463 8.82 4.20 18.84
CA ASP A 463 10.05 4.50 18.10
C ASP A 463 9.81 4.48 16.59
N TYR A 464 10.44 5.41 15.88
CA TYR A 464 10.39 5.61 14.44
C TYR A 464 11.81 5.62 13.86
N VAL A 465 11.92 5.22 12.59
CA VAL A 465 13.20 5.20 11.86
C VAL A 465 13.16 6.21 10.72
N LEU A 466 14.14 7.11 10.66
CA LEU A 466 14.45 7.93 9.48
C LEU A 466 15.55 7.24 8.67
N ARG A 467 15.32 7.01 7.38
CA ARG A 467 16.38 6.65 6.44
C ARG A 467 16.78 7.88 5.64
N ALA A 468 18.06 8.22 5.69
CA ALA A 468 18.70 9.23 4.86
C ALA A 468 19.31 8.52 3.65
N ARG A 469 18.91 8.89 2.45
CA ARG A 469 19.40 8.28 1.20
C ARG A 469 19.52 9.31 0.08
N SER A 470 20.09 8.85 -1.03
CA SER A 470 19.99 9.54 -2.31
C SER A 470 18.76 9.03 -3.09
N TRP A 471 18.14 9.91 -3.86
CA TRP A 471 17.09 9.54 -4.83
C TRP A 471 17.63 8.58 -5.89
N SER A 472 18.85 8.86 -6.37
CA SER A 472 19.55 8.00 -7.32
C SER A 472 20.22 6.82 -6.62
N ARG A 473 19.98 5.60 -7.12
CA ARG A 473 20.41 4.32 -6.55
C ARG A 473 21.86 4.23 -6.03
N ASP A 474 22.81 4.76 -6.81
CA ASP A 474 24.25 4.60 -6.55
C ASP A 474 24.96 5.88 -6.09
N ALA A 475 24.21 6.97 -5.92
CA ALA A 475 24.78 8.26 -5.56
C ALA A 475 25.26 8.24 -4.11
N LYS A 476 26.46 8.78 -3.90
CA LYS A 476 27.24 8.74 -2.67
C LYS A 476 27.75 10.14 -2.37
N GLY A 477 28.01 10.42 -1.11
CA GLY A 477 28.56 11.70 -0.69
C GLY A 477 28.08 12.13 0.67
N LEU A 478 28.41 13.37 1.01
CA LEU A 478 28.10 13.98 2.29
C LEU A 478 26.67 14.51 2.32
N TYR A 479 26.06 14.46 3.50
CA TYR A 479 24.78 15.12 3.77
C TYR A 479 24.72 15.65 5.20
N SER A 480 23.79 16.56 5.43
CA SER A 480 23.37 16.97 6.77
C SER A 480 21.93 16.53 7.00
N LEU A 481 21.60 16.04 8.20
CA LEU A 481 20.27 15.64 8.63
C LEU A 481 19.90 16.37 9.92
N GLU A 482 18.77 17.05 9.92
CA GLU A 482 18.22 17.76 11.06
C GLU A 482 16.85 17.17 11.42
N LEU A 483 16.60 16.95 12.72
CA LEU A 483 15.28 16.53 13.22
C LEU A 483 14.78 17.55 14.24
N GLU A 484 13.64 18.16 13.98
CA GLU A 484 12.97 19.10 14.86
C GLU A 484 11.63 18.57 15.39
N ASP A 485 11.35 18.90 16.65
CA ASP A 485 10.01 18.80 17.23
C ASP A 485 9.23 20.08 16.91
N LEU A 486 8.14 19.92 16.17
CA LEU A 486 7.20 21.02 15.90
C LEU A 486 6.08 21.09 16.95
N GLY A 487 6.03 20.16 17.90
CA GLY A 487 4.97 20.04 18.90
C GLY A 487 3.69 19.46 18.32
N GLY A 488 2.58 19.61 19.04
CA GLY A 488 1.26 19.27 18.49
C GLY A 488 0.83 20.26 17.41
N GLU A 489 -0.19 19.91 16.64
CA GLU A 489 -0.78 20.84 15.69
C GLU A 489 -1.26 22.13 16.38
N PRO A 490 -0.84 23.33 15.90
CA PRO A 490 -1.30 24.60 16.46
C PRO A 490 -2.83 24.69 16.47
N SER A 491 -3.41 24.97 17.64
CA SER A 491 -4.85 25.22 17.72
C SER A 491 -5.22 26.53 17.03
N PRO A 492 -6.36 26.60 16.31
CA PRO A 492 -6.81 27.84 15.69
C PRO A 492 -6.94 28.98 16.71
N GLY A 493 -6.46 30.16 16.34
CA GLY A 493 -6.66 31.40 17.09
C GLY A 493 -8.15 31.82 17.12
N SER A 494 -8.49 32.86 17.88
CA SER A 494 -9.83 33.45 17.83
C SER A 494 -9.84 34.70 16.95
N LEU A 495 -10.86 34.84 16.10
CA LEU A 495 -11.05 35.97 15.20
C LEU A 495 -12.37 36.67 15.49
N LEU A 496 -12.28 37.99 15.73
CA LEU A 496 -13.44 38.85 15.92
C LEU A 496 -13.79 39.52 14.59
N ILE A 497 -15.03 39.38 14.14
CA ILE A 497 -15.51 40.05 12.93
C ILE A 497 -15.42 41.58 13.09
N GLY A 498 -14.82 42.25 12.11
CA GLY A 498 -14.52 43.69 12.15
C GLY A 498 -13.11 44.01 12.66
N SER A 499 -12.29 43.00 12.94
CA SER A 499 -10.91 43.18 13.40
C SER A 499 -9.88 43.02 12.27
N THR A 500 -8.68 43.51 12.55
CA THR A 500 -7.49 43.30 11.72
C THR A 500 -6.48 42.49 12.53
N VAL A 501 -6.06 41.36 11.98
CA VAL A 501 -5.01 40.50 12.51
C VAL A 501 -3.72 40.78 11.74
N ARG A 502 -2.60 40.86 12.48
CA ARG A 502 -1.25 40.88 11.90
C ARG A 502 -0.57 39.59 12.33
N GLY A 503 -0.28 38.73 11.37
CA GLY A 503 0.32 37.43 11.60
C GLY A 503 1.59 37.25 10.80
N ARG A 504 2.25 36.12 11.03
CA ARG A 504 3.43 35.71 10.28
C ARG A 504 3.38 34.20 10.11
N LEU A 505 3.30 33.75 8.86
CA LEU A 505 3.51 32.35 8.53
C LEU A 505 4.98 32.02 8.77
N THR A 506 5.23 30.97 9.55
CA THR A 506 6.57 30.47 9.86
C THR A 506 6.60 28.97 9.57
N GLU A 507 7.79 28.37 9.57
CA GLU A 507 7.96 26.93 9.39
C GLU A 507 7.31 26.11 10.52
N ARG A 508 7.02 26.74 11.65
CA ARG A 508 6.28 26.12 12.76
C ARG A 508 4.75 26.27 12.66
N ALA A 509 4.25 26.93 11.62
CA ALA A 509 2.81 27.02 11.38
C ALA A 509 2.22 25.63 11.12
N SER A 510 0.89 25.54 11.12
CA SER A 510 0.24 24.34 10.60
C SER A 510 0.60 24.19 9.12
N ILE A 511 0.68 22.96 8.64
CA ILE A 511 1.05 22.66 7.26
C ILE A 511 0.04 21.68 6.68
N THR A 512 -0.29 21.86 5.40
CA THR A 512 -1.06 20.86 4.66
C THR A 512 -0.15 19.70 4.23
N ASN A 513 -0.74 18.63 3.70
CA ASN A 513 0.03 17.49 3.18
C ASN A 513 0.88 17.89 1.97
N GLU A 514 0.47 18.93 1.25
CA GLU A 514 1.16 19.50 0.08
C GLU A 514 2.28 20.49 0.48
N GLY A 515 2.66 20.55 1.76
CA GLY A 515 3.75 21.40 2.23
C GLY A 515 3.40 22.89 2.35
N VAL A 516 2.11 23.23 2.38
CA VAL A 516 1.65 24.63 2.42
C VAL A 516 1.40 25.09 3.85
N TYR A 517 2.07 26.17 4.26
CA TYR A 517 1.94 26.72 5.61
C TYR A 517 0.67 27.55 5.77
N TYR A 518 -0.01 27.39 6.90
CA TYR A 518 -1.22 28.16 7.22
C TYR A 518 -1.35 28.48 8.71
N ASP A 519 -1.96 29.63 8.99
CA ASP A 519 -2.49 29.99 10.31
C ASP A 519 -4.02 29.87 10.28
N ALA A 520 -4.59 29.21 11.29
CA ALA A 520 -6.05 29.02 11.40
C ALA A 520 -6.67 29.93 12.47
N TYR A 521 -7.90 30.41 12.21
CA TYR A 521 -8.65 31.28 13.10
C TYR A 521 -10.13 30.90 13.17
N ARG A 522 -10.65 30.66 14.38
CA ARG A 522 -12.07 30.42 14.65
C ARG A 522 -12.85 31.73 14.79
N PHE A 523 -13.99 31.83 14.10
CA PHE A 523 -14.95 32.92 14.24
C PHE A 523 -16.39 32.40 14.28
N LYS A 524 -17.33 33.24 14.73
CA LYS A 524 -18.77 32.92 14.72
C LYS A 524 -19.49 33.81 13.71
N ALA A 525 -20.40 33.22 12.95
CA ALA A 525 -21.26 33.94 12.02
C ALA A 525 -22.69 33.42 12.13
N LYS A 526 -23.66 34.28 11.81
CA LYS A 526 -25.07 33.93 11.68
C LYS A 526 -25.41 33.56 10.25
N ALA A 527 -26.46 32.77 10.04
CA ALA A 527 -27.02 32.48 8.73
C ALA A 527 -27.24 33.77 7.93
N ASP A 528 -26.88 33.74 6.65
CA ASP A 528 -26.96 34.85 5.70
C ASP A 528 -26.06 36.06 6.02
N GLU A 529 -25.20 35.97 7.04
CA GLU A 529 -24.24 37.02 7.35
C GLU A 529 -23.16 37.07 6.25
N LYS A 530 -23.09 38.21 5.56
CA LYS A 530 -22.12 38.46 4.51
C LYS A 530 -20.84 39.06 5.09
N LEU A 531 -19.72 38.40 4.85
CA LEU A 531 -18.41 38.77 5.35
C LEU A 531 -17.43 38.97 4.19
N ARG A 532 -16.44 39.82 4.41
CA ARG A 532 -15.28 39.96 3.54
C ARG A 532 -14.02 39.66 4.34
N PHE A 533 -13.19 38.80 3.78
CA PHE A 533 -11.85 38.53 4.27
C PHE A 533 -10.87 39.09 3.25
N THR A 534 -9.89 39.88 3.71
CA THR A 534 -8.83 40.40 2.84
C THR A 534 -7.50 40.03 3.47
N LEU A 535 -6.71 39.25 2.73
CA LEU A 535 -5.40 38.80 3.16
C LEU A 535 -4.33 39.49 2.31
N ILE A 536 -3.49 40.28 2.96
CA ILE A 536 -2.42 41.04 2.32
C ILE A 536 -1.09 40.47 2.81
N ALA A 537 -0.30 39.89 1.92
CA ALA A 537 1.03 39.39 2.21
C ALA A 537 2.03 39.94 1.19
N SER A 538 3.14 40.51 1.65
CA SER A 538 4.16 41.07 0.76
C SER A 538 5.28 40.10 0.40
N SER A 539 5.23 38.89 0.95
CA SER A 539 6.34 37.92 0.96
C SER A 539 5.97 36.55 0.38
N PHE A 540 4.67 36.33 0.16
CA PHE A 540 4.15 35.12 -0.43
C PHE A 540 2.85 35.47 -1.16
N ASP A 541 2.49 34.64 -2.13
CA ASP A 541 1.20 34.69 -2.80
C ASP A 541 0.12 34.15 -1.85
N ALA A 542 -0.87 34.98 -1.52
CA ALA A 542 -1.73 34.78 -0.36
C ALA A 542 -3.02 34.05 -0.74
N VAL A 543 -3.43 33.05 0.05
CA VAL A 543 -4.72 32.38 -0.11
C VAL A 543 -5.50 32.46 1.19
N VAL A 544 -6.79 32.77 1.10
CA VAL A 544 -7.70 32.77 2.25
C VAL A 544 -8.82 31.75 2.04
N GLU A 545 -8.97 30.85 3.01
CA GLU A 545 -9.96 29.77 2.96
C GLU A 545 -10.91 29.91 4.14
N VAL A 546 -12.22 29.84 3.89
CA VAL A 546 -13.22 29.63 4.93
C VAL A 546 -13.66 28.18 4.91
N GLY A 547 -13.75 27.61 6.10
CA GLY A 547 -14.20 26.24 6.29
C GLY A 547 -14.88 26.03 7.65
N GLU A 548 -15.16 24.78 7.94
CA GLU A 548 -15.62 24.30 9.24
C GLU A 548 -14.65 23.22 9.76
N GLU A 549 -14.46 23.16 11.08
CA GLU A 549 -13.75 22.03 11.69
C GLU A 549 -14.77 21.05 12.28
N LYS A 550 -14.73 19.79 11.83
CA LYS A 550 -15.51 18.67 12.38
C LYS A 550 -14.57 17.49 12.66
N ASP A 551 -14.68 16.94 13.87
CA ASP A 551 -13.89 15.78 14.33
C ASP A 551 -12.36 15.91 14.21
N GLY A 552 -11.86 17.16 14.24
CA GLY A 552 -10.43 17.49 14.14
C GLY A 552 -9.97 17.88 12.74
N ASP A 553 -10.86 17.84 11.76
CA ASP A 553 -10.54 18.03 10.35
C ASP A 553 -11.21 19.24 9.76
N TYR A 554 -10.53 19.89 8.81
CA TYR A 554 -10.98 21.11 8.16
C TYR A 554 -11.68 20.80 6.83
N PHE A 555 -12.91 21.28 6.71
CA PHE A 555 -13.72 21.21 5.49
C PHE A 555 -13.79 22.61 4.87
N GLU A 556 -13.15 22.78 3.72
CA GLU A 556 -13.23 24.02 2.96
C GLU A 556 -14.67 24.24 2.47
N LEU A 557 -15.17 25.47 2.65
CA LEU A 557 -16.44 25.94 2.12
C LEU A 557 -16.26 26.92 0.96
N ASP A 558 -15.20 27.72 1.00
CA ASP A 558 -14.90 28.73 -0.02
C ASP A 558 -13.44 29.19 0.09
N THR A 559 -12.85 29.61 -1.02
CA THR A 559 -11.43 29.99 -1.09
C THR A 559 -11.20 31.09 -2.12
N ASP A 560 -10.15 31.89 -1.91
CA ASP A 560 -9.70 32.91 -2.86
C ASP A 560 -8.18 33.14 -2.72
N ASP A 561 -7.49 33.34 -3.85
CA ASP A 561 -6.05 33.60 -3.93
C ASP A 561 -5.71 34.97 -4.56
N ASP A 562 -6.42 35.43 -5.60
CA ASP A 562 -5.99 36.60 -6.38
C ASP A 562 -7.02 37.74 -6.55
N SER A 563 -8.22 37.65 -5.97
CA SER A 563 -9.30 38.62 -6.24
C SER A 563 -9.01 40.04 -5.71
N LEU A 564 -7.98 40.24 -4.88
CA LEU A 564 -7.51 41.59 -4.50
C LEU A 564 -6.48 42.12 -5.51
N SER A 565 -5.48 41.30 -5.81
CA SER A 565 -4.39 41.53 -6.77
C SER A 565 -3.62 40.23 -6.99
N ASP A 566 -2.64 40.23 -7.90
CA ASP A 566 -1.79 39.07 -8.25
C ASP A 566 -1.23 38.23 -7.10
N THR A 567 -1.00 38.82 -5.92
CA THR A 567 -0.37 38.19 -4.76
C THR A 567 -1.20 38.33 -3.48
N HIS A 568 -2.44 38.79 -3.58
CA HIS A 568 -3.29 39.06 -2.43
C HIS A 568 -4.71 38.54 -2.65
N ALA A 569 -5.28 37.95 -1.59
CA ALA A 569 -6.61 37.40 -1.62
C ALA A 569 -7.68 38.34 -1.07
N ARG A 570 -8.87 38.29 -1.66
CA ARG A 570 -10.10 38.86 -1.12
C ARG A 570 -11.29 37.93 -1.37
N LEU A 571 -11.66 37.22 -0.33
CA LEU A 571 -12.85 36.37 -0.30
C LEU A 571 -14.08 37.13 0.18
N ASN A 572 -15.17 37.08 -0.60
CA ASN A 572 -16.49 37.54 -0.18
C ASN A 572 -17.38 36.32 0.08
N TRP A 573 -17.73 36.09 1.35
CA TRP A 573 -18.38 34.86 1.76
C TRP A 573 -19.69 35.13 2.49
N THR A 574 -20.69 34.26 2.29
CA THR A 574 -21.98 34.34 3.00
C THR A 574 -22.14 33.11 3.87
N ALA A 575 -22.36 33.32 5.17
CA ALA A 575 -22.47 32.22 6.12
C ALA A 575 -23.73 31.36 5.84
N PRO A 576 -23.58 30.04 5.58
CA PRO A 576 -24.71 29.18 5.22
C PRO A 576 -25.66 28.93 6.41
N ARG A 577 -25.16 29.04 7.64
CA ARG A 577 -25.92 28.79 8.87
C ARG A 577 -25.31 29.49 10.08
N ASP A 578 -26.05 29.53 11.18
CA ASP A 578 -25.51 29.90 12.49
C ASP A 578 -24.44 28.88 12.90
N GLY A 579 -23.22 29.33 13.18
CA GLY A 579 -22.12 28.40 13.45
C GLY A 579 -20.80 29.03 13.87
N THR A 580 -19.86 28.14 14.18
CA THR A 580 -18.44 28.45 14.32
C THR A 580 -17.74 27.95 13.07
N TYR A 581 -16.94 28.82 12.46
CA TYR A 581 -16.20 28.56 11.23
C TYR A 581 -14.71 28.77 11.49
N VAL A 582 -13.87 28.24 10.61
CA VAL A 582 -12.41 28.40 10.64
C VAL A 582 -11.97 29.10 9.37
N LEU A 583 -11.21 30.17 9.53
CA LEU A 583 -10.54 30.88 8.46
C LEU A 583 -9.07 30.46 8.45
N ARG A 584 -8.55 29.97 7.32
CA ARG A 584 -7.12 29.73 7.14
C ARG A 584 -6.52 30.87 6.31
N ALA A 585 -5.44 31.45 6.81
CA ALA A 585 -4.58 32.34 6.05
C ALA A 585 -3.33 31.55 5.68
N ARG A 586 -3.08 31.33 4.39
CA ARG A 586 -1.99 30.48 3.92
C ARG A 586 -1.25 31.08 2.73
N SER A 587 -0.14 30.45 2.36
CA SER A 587 0.51 30.71 1.08
C SER A 587 -0.11 29.86 -0.05
N PHE A 588 0.03 30.31 -1.29
CA PHE A 588 -0.34 29.52 -2.47
C PHE A 588 0.67 28.39 -2.69
N SER A 589 1.95 28.75 -2.76
CA SER A 589 3.04 27.80 -2.93
C SER A 589 3.45 27.15 -1.60
N ALA A 590 3.92 25.90 -1.70
CA ALA A 590 4.59 25.23 -0.61
C ALA A 590 5.75 26.07 -0.07
N ASN A 591 6.09 25.87 1.20
CA ASN A 591 7.30 26.38 1.83
C ASN A 591 7.42 27.91 1.94
N SER A 592 6.38 28.65 1.55
CA SER A 592 6.39 30.10 1.54
C SER A 592 6.00 30.65 2.92
N THR A 593 6.81 31.55 3.45
CA THR A 593 6.64 32.12 4.80
C THR A 593 6.73 33.64 4.76
N GLY A 594 6.22 34.29 5.81
CA GLY A 594 6.38 35.73 5.99
C GLY A 594 5.17 36.42 6.62
N ASP A 595 5.26 37.75 6.68
CA ASP A 595 4.28 38.58 7.38
C ASP A 595 3.03 38.78 6.51
N TYR A 596 1.86 38.79 7.17
CA TYR A 596 0.58 39.10 6.53
C TYR A 596 -0.32 39.96 7.42
N VAL A 597 -1.27 40.62 6.77
CA VAL A 597 -2.37 41.34 7.41
C VAL A 597 -3.68 40.74 6.93
N LEU A 598 -4.48 40.25 7.88
CA LEU A 598 -5.81 39.73 7.63
C LEU A 598 -6.86 40.71 8.16
N ILE A 599 -7.71 41.22 7.27
CA ILE A 599 -8.79 42.16 7.59
C ILE A 599 -10.12 41.43 7.44
N THR A 600 -10.99 41.59 8.43
CA THR A 600 -12.34 40.98 8.43
C THR A 600 -13.40 42.05 8.54
N GLU A 601 -14.37 42.06 7.63
CA GLU A 601 -15.40 43.09 7.55
C GLU A 601 -16.78 42.49 7.33
N ARG A 602 -17.82 43.14 7.86
CA ARG A 602 -19.20 42.85 7.49
C ARG A 602 -19.52 43.55 6.19
N GLN A 603 -20.19 42.86 5.27
CA GLN A 603 -20.76 43.49 4.10
C GLN A 603 -22.17 44.03 4.42
N PRO A 604 -22.57 45.13 3.76
CA PRO A 604 -23.89 45.72 3.93
C PRO A 604 -25.03 44.83 3.40
#